data_AF-A0A6C0E087-F1
#
_entry.id   AF-A0A6C0E087-F1
#
_cell.length_a   1.000
_cell.length_b   1.000
_cell.length_c   1.000
_cell.angle_alpha   90.00
_cell.angle_beta   90.00
_cell.angle_gamma   90.00
#
_symmetry.space_group_name_H-M   'P 1'
#
loop_
_entity.id
_entity.type
_entity.pdbx_description
1 polymer ?
#
loop_
_entity_poly.entity_id
_entity_poly.type
_entity_poly.pdbx_seq_one_letter_code
_entity_poly.pdbx_strand_id
1 'polypeptide(L)'
;MNTNLEDFIIKRSNIPKNFLKDFFNLGGDTYGDTYKNIDFDDVVKWLDVIKNNLKRILKENFKIIDDYTEEKILIKNKKRGANYVSKIMLTPDCFKELCMLSKTDKAKGVRKYYIVAEGLLRDHYEQIINDLNEELGLVKNNMKKPINVVGGHIYILKAMNTSQKDMYKLGNSDDMKKRLRVYNTGNANNIEPLFVMKVNDIDMVEGCIKNLAKKYQYRKNKEVYNIDFTFLQKLCIKCKNFIKQFEKEFIKDKKNTKSKLKAIKNNDGGAKTKFYMIIDKND
;
A
#
# COMPACT_ATOMS: atom_id res chain seq x y z
N MET A 1 23.55 16.61 -10.99
CA MET A 1 23.29 16.15 -12.36
C MET A 1 21.92 15.50 -12.37
N ASN A 2 20.96 16.03 -13.13
CA ASN A 2 19.69 15.33 -13.38
C ASN A 2 19.99 14.14 -14.26
N THR A 3 20.06 12.95 -13.65
CA THR A 3 20.29 11.70 -14.37
C THR A 3 18.90 11.12 -14.65
N ASN A 4 18.48 11.09 -15.92
CA ASN A 4 17.23 10.43 -16.31
C ASN A 4 17.38 8.91 -16.10
N LEU A 5 16.29 8.18 -15.84
CA LEU A 5 16.30 6.73 -15.61
C LEU A 5 17.01 5.98 -16.75
N GLU A 6 16.80 6.43 -17.99
CA GLU A 6 17.51 5.90 -19.17
C GLU A 6 19.04 5.91 -18.97
N ASP A 7 19.61 7.06 -18.58
CA ASP A 7 21.05 7.21 -18.37
C ASP A 7 21.54 6.36 -17.19
N PHE A 8 20.73 6.23 -16.14
CA PHE A 8 21.05 5.39 -14.98
C PHE A 8 21.14 3.91 -15.39
N ILE A 9 20.16 3.41 -16.14
CA ILE A 9 20.12 2.01 -16.56
C ILE A 9 21.20 1.73 -17.61
N ILE A 10 21.45 2.64 -18.56
CA ILE A 10 22.55 2.48 -19.54
C ILE A 10 23.90 2.34 -18.83
N LYS A 11 24.15 3.08 -17.74
CA LYS A 11 25.43 3.04 -17.01
C LYS A 11 25.60 1.82 -16.11
N ARG A 12 24.50 1.25 -15.62
CA ARG A 12 24.50 0.21 -14.56
C ARG A 12 24.01 -1.17 -15.03
N SER A 13 23.60 -1.31 -16.30
CA SER A 13 23.10 -2.58 -16.85
C SER A 13 23.95 -3.11 -17.99
N ASN A 14 23.89 -4.44 -18.18
CA ASN A 14 24.46 -5.13 -19.35
C ASN A 14 23.47 -5.22 -20.52
N ILE A 15 22.51 -4.30 -20.61
CA ILE A 15 21.51 -4.27 -21.68
C ILE A 15 22.06 -3.44 -22.85
N PRO A 16 21.88 -3.88 -24.11
CA PRO A 16 22.35 -3.11 -25.25
C PRO A 16 21.80 -1.67 -25.25
N LYS A 17 22.70 -0.68 -25.31
CA LYS A 17 22.35 0.74 -25.28
C LYS A 17 21.38 1.14 -26.39
N ASN A 18 21.55 0.61 -27.59
CA ASN A 18 20.68 0.90 -28.73
C ASN A 18 19.25 0.41 -28.45
N PHE A 19 19.10 -0.77 -27.85
CA PHE A 19 17.79 -1.28 -27.46
C PHE A 19 17.11 -0.37 -26.43
N LEU A 20 17.84 0.08 -25.40
CA LEU A 20 17.29 0.96 -24.37
C LEU A 20 16.79 2.27 -24.98
N LYS A 21 17.60 2.91 -25.83
CA LYS A 21 17.21 4.14 -26.54
C LYS A 21 15.94 3.95 -27.35
N ASP A 22 15.87 2.87 -28.14
CA ASP A 22 14.70 2.59 -28.97
C ASP A 22 13.45 2.34 -28.12
N PHE A 23 13.61 1.64 -26.99
CA PHE A 23 12.52 1.35 -26.06
C PHE A 23 11.99 2.62 -25.37
N PHE A 24 12.88 3.46 -24.83
CA PHE A 24 12.50 4.73 -24.19
C PHE A 24 11.91 5.74 -25.19
N ASN A 25 12.36 5.75 -26.45
CA ASN A 25 11.78 6.59 -27.48
C ASN A 25 10.34 6.20 -27.86
N LEU A 26 10.00 4.91 -27.79
CA LEU A 26 8.70 4.42 -28.24
C LEU A 26 7.60 4.59 -27.19
N GLY A 27 7.91 4.32 -25.92
CA GLY A 27 6.93 4.30 -24.83
C GLY A 27 7.27 5.13 -23.62
N GLY A 28 8.44 5.78 -23.60
CA GLY A 28 8.89 6.62 -22.49
C GLY A 28 9.02 5.90 -21.15
N ASP A 29 9.47 6.65 -20.14
CA ASP A 29 9.45 6.23 -18.74
C ASP A 29 8.14 6.62 -18.03
N THR A 30 7.05 6.72 -18.80
CA THR A 30 5.74 7.19 -18.34
C THR A 30 4.99 6.05 -17.64
N TYR A 31 5.50 5.62 -16.48
CA TYR A 31 4.86 4.61 -15.63
C TYR A 31 3.53 5.12 -15.08
N GLY A 32 2.48 4.31 -15.22
CA GLY A 32 1.14 4.66 -14.74
C GLY A 32 0.46 5.78 -15.53
N ASP A 33 1.03 6.17 -16.68
CA ASP A 33 0.39 7.12 -17.56
C ASP A 33 -0.78 6.45 -18.30
N THR A 34 -1.96 7.04 -18.14
CA THR A 34 -3.19 6.56 -18.77
C THR A 34 -3.47 7.24 -20.11
N TYR A 35 -2.62 8.19 -20.52
CA TYR A 35 -2.67 8.84 -21.83
C TYR A 35 -2.31 7.83 -22.93
N LYS A 36 -3.15 7.79 -23.98
CA LYS A 36 -2.96 6.92 -25.14
C LYS A 36 -2.09 7.62 -26.17
N ASN A 37 -0.79 7.66 -25.92
CA ASN A 37 0.19 8.42 -26.71
C ASN A 37 1.08 7.55 -27.61
N ILE A 38 0.98 6.21 -27.55
CA ILE A 38 1.79 5.30 -28.36
C ILE A 38 1.00 4.82 -29.58
N ASP A 39 1.51 5.08 -30.79
CA ASP A 39 0.89 4.57 -32.02
C ASP A 39 1.18 3.07 -32.19
N PHE A 40 0.12 2.28 -32.32
CA PHE A 40 0.22 0.84 -32.51
C PHE A 40 1.03 0.45 -33.75
N ASP A 41 0.99 1.25 -34.83
CA ASP A 41 1.75 0.95 -36.04
C ASP A 41 3.25 1.09 -35.83
N ASP A 42 3.67 1.99 -34.94
CA ASP A 42 5.08 2.11 -34.57
C ASP A 42 5.51 0.96 -33.66
N VAL A 43 4.63 0.46 -32.79
CA VAL A 43 4.86 -0.78 -32.02
C VAL A 43 5.00 -1.99 -32.93
N VAL A 44 4.16 -2.11 -33.97
CA VAL A 44 4.22 -3.21 -34.95
C VAL A 44 5.56 -3.19 -35.69
N LYS A 45 5.98 -2.02 -36.19
CA LYS A 45 7.28 -1.85 -36.85
C LYS A 45 8.42 -2.13 -35.89
N TRP A 46 8.32 -1.64 -34.66
CA TRP A 46 9.37 -1.82 -33.67
C TRP A 46 9.51 -3.29 -33.31
N LEU A 47 8.44 -4.00 -32.95
CA LEU A 47 8.49 -5.43 -32.62
C LEU A 47 8.83 -6.33 -33.81
N ASP A 48 8.79 -5.80 -35.04
CA ASP A 48 8.99 -6.51 -36.30
C ASP A 48 8.01 -7.69 -36.45
N VAL A 49 6.72 -7.38 -36.39
CA VAL A 49 5.64 -8.38 -36.44
C VAL A 49 4.55 -8.03 -37.44
N ILE A 50 3.74 -9.03 -37.80
CA ILE A 50 2.56 -8.82 -38.65
C ILE A 50 1.47 -8.09 -37.85
N LYS A 51 1.03 -6.93 -38.34
CA LYS A 51 -0.01 -6.07 -37.72
C LYS A 51 -1.25 -6.85 -37.27
N ASN A 52 -1.77 -7.73 -38.12
CA ASN A 52 -2.99 -8.50 -37.83
C ASN A 52 -2.82 -9.47 -36.65
N ASN A 53 -1.65 -10.10 -36.53
CA ASN A 53 -1.38 -11.04 -35.44
C ASN A 53 -1.27 -10.30 -34.11
N LEU A 54 -0.54 -9.17 -34.10
CA LEU A 54 -0.41 -8.36 -32.90
C LEU A 54 -1.74 -7.73 -32.50
N LYS A 55 -2.54 -7.27 -33.48
CA LYS A 55 -3.87 -6.69 -33.24
C LYS A 55 -4.84 -7.71 -32.65
N ARG A 56 -4.75 -8.97 -33.08
CA ARG A 56 -5.52 -10.06 -32.48
C ARG A 56 -5.16 -10.26 -31.00
N ILE A 57 -3.86 -10.34 -30.68
CA ILE A 57 -3.38 -10.47 -29.29
C ILE A 57 -3.85 -9.28 -28.45
N LEU A 58 -3.76 -8.06 -29.00
CA LEU A 58 -4.24 -6.84 -28.34
C LEU A 58 -5.74 -6.95 -27.98
N LYS A 59 -6.58 -7.37 -28.93
CA LYS A 59 -8.03 -7.50 -28.71
C LYS A 59 -8.42 -8.63 -27.76
N GLU A 60 -7.64 -9.70 -27.71
CA GLU A 60 -7.89 -10.86 -26.84
C GLU A 60 -7.54 -10.58 -25.38
N ASN A 61 -6.53 -9.74 -25.11
CA ASN A 61 -5.97 -9.57 -23.76
C ASN A 61 -6.24 -8.21 -23.13
N PHE A 62 -6.66 -7.20 -23.89
CA PHE A 62 -6.78 -5.81 -23.44
C PHE A 62 -8.13 -5.21 -23.75
N LYS A 63 -8.53 -4.21 -22.95
CA LYS A 63 -9.81 -3.52 -23.05
C LYS A 63 -9.67 -2.23 -23.86
N ILE A 64 -10.61 -2.05 -24.79
CA ILE A 64 -10.82 -0.78 -25.50
C ILE A 64 -11.21 0.27 -24.44
N ILE A 65 -10.77 1.52 -24.63
CA ILE A 65 -10.90 2.69 -23.75
C ILE A 65 -9.92 2.69 -22.57
N ASP A 66 -9.79 1.58 -21.84
CA ASP A 66 -8.89 1.50 -20.69
C ASP A 66 -7.43 1.44 -21.14
N ASP A 67 -7.09 0.42 -21.93
CA ASP A 67 -5.72 0.07 -22.32
C ASP A 67 -5.35 0.67 -23.69
N TYR A 68 -6.31 0.74 -24.60
CA TYR A 68 -6.10 1.32 -25.94
C TYR A 68 -7.37 1.93 -26.53
N THR A 69 -7.21 2.80 -27.52
CA THR A 69 -8.32 3.34 -28.32
C THR A 69 -8.20 2.86 -29.76
N GLU A 70 -9.34 2.68 -30.44
CA GLU A 70 -9.39 2.32 -31.86
C GLU A 70 -10.39 3.25 -32.57
N GLU A 71 -9.89 4.05 -33.51
CA GLU A 71 -10.69 4.97 -34.34
C GLU A 71 -10.61 4.58 -35.81
N LYS A 72 -11.73 4.66 -36.54
CA LYS A 72 -11.73 4.47 -37.99
C LYS A 72 -11.48 5.81 -38.67
N ILE A 73 -10.33 5.94 -39.31
CA ILE A 73 -9.94 7.13 -40.07
C ILE A 73 -10.09 6.87 -41.58
N LEU A 74 -10.62 7.85 -42.31
CA LEU A 74 -10.71 7.79 -43.77
C LEU A 74 -9.42 8.35 -44.37
N ILE A 75 -8.64 7.48 -45.02
CA ILE A 75 -7.43 7.88 -45.74
C ILE A 75 -7.78 8.02 -47.22
N LYS A 76 -7.71 9.25 -47.74
CA LYS A 76 -7.90 9.54 -49.16
C LYS A 76 -6.58 9.42 -49.90
N ASN A 77 -6.47 8.46 -50.80
CA ASN A 77 -5.32 8.34 -51.69
C ASN A 77 -5.62 9.05 -53.02
N LYS A 78 -4.71 9.93 -53.46
CA LYS A 78 -4.84 10.71 -54.72
C LYS A 78 -5.14 9.85 -55.96
N LYS A 79 -4.82 8.55 -55.95
CA LYS A 79 -4.94 7.64 -57.11
C LYS A 79 -5.82 6.39 -56.91
N ARG A 80 -6.31 6.08 -55.70
CA ARG A 80 -6.93 4.77 -55.39
C ARG A 80 -8.23 4.84 -54.56
N GLY A 81 -8.92 5.98 -54.59
CA GLY A 81 -10.13 6.19 -53.79
C GLY A 81 -9.82 6.36 -52.29
N ALA A 82 -10.88 6.38 -51.48
CA ALA A 82 -10.79 6.56 -50.03
C ALA A 82 -11.03 5.23 -49.31
N ASN A 83 -10.14 4.88 -48.37
CA ASN A 83 -10.23 3.65 -47.57
C ASN A 83 -10.28 3.98 -46.08
N TYR A 84 -11.05 3.21 -45.33
CA TYR A 84 -11.05 3.29 -43.87
C TYR A 84 -9.91 2.46 -43.29
N VAL A 85 -9.15 3.05 -42.38
CA VAL A 85 -8.06 2.38 -41.64
C VAL A 85 -8.30 2.56 -40.14
N SER A 86 -8.05 1.52 -39.36
CA SER A 86 -8.07 1.63 -37.90
C SER A 86 -6.78 2.30 -37.41
N LYS A 87 -6.91 3.48 -36.78
CA LYS A 87 -5.86 4.10 -35.97
C LYS A 87 -6.01 3.60 -34.54
N ILE A 88 -4.94 3.04 -33.98
CA ILE A 88 -4.94 2.45 -32.63
C ILE A 88 -3.88 3.15 -31.80
N MET A 89 -4.28 3.69 -30.65
CA MET A 89 -3.37 4.34 -29.70
C MET A 89 -3.37 3.57 -28.38
N LEU A 90 -2.18 3.21 -27.89
CA LEU A 90 -1.99 2.45 -26.65
C LEU A 90 -1.56 3.36 -25.50
N THR A 91 -1.88 2.95 -24.28
CA THR A 91 -1.16 3.45 -23.10
C THR A 91 0.25 2.84 -23.02
N PRO A 92 1.20 3.50 -22.34
CA PRO A 92 2.52 2.93 -22.03
C PRO A 92 2.45 1.56 -21.35
N ASP A 93 1.54 1.38 -20.39
CA ASP A 93 1.39 0.12 -19.68
C ASP A 93 0.83 -0.99 -20.59
N CYS A 94 -0.14 -0.68 -21.45
CA CYS A 94 -0.63 -1.62 -22.46
C CYS A 94 0.49 -2.06 -23.42
N PHE A 95 1.35 -1.13 -23.88
CA PHE A 95 2.51 -1.46 -24.71
C PHE A 95 3.49 -2.40 -23.98
N LYS A 96 3.81 -2.10 -22.72
CA LYS A 96 4.73 -2.91 -21.90
C LYS A 96 4.18 -4.32 -21.69
N GLU A 97 2.90 -4.45 -21.32
CA GLU A 97 2.23 -5.74 -21.16
C GLU A 97 2.15 -6.53 -22.47
N LEU A 98 1.89 -5.85 -23.60
CA LEU A 98 1.90 -6.46 -24.92
C LEU A 98 3.31 -7.02 -25.26
N CYS A 99 4.37 -6.31 -24.87
CA CYS A 99 5.74 -6.82 -24.94
C CYS A 99 5.96 -8.03 -24.03
N MET A 100 5.37 -8.06 -22.83
CA MET A 100 5.46 -9.22 -21.94
C MET A 100 4.85 -10.47 -22.56
N LEU A 101 3.77 -10.34 -23.34
CA LEU A 101 3.12 -11.44 -24.06
C LEU A 101 3.84 -11.84 -25.36
N SER A 102 4.49 -10.90 -26.02
CA SER A 102 5.13 -11.13 -27.33
C SER A 102 6.40 -11.99 -27.23
N LYS A 103 6.60 -12.87 -28.20
CA LYS A 103 7.74 -13.81 -28.26
C LYS A 103 8.95 -13.28 -29.06
N THR A 104 8.89 -12.04 -29.56
CA THR A 104 9.97 -11.46 -30.38
C THR A 104 11.23 -11.17 -29.55
N ASP A 105 12.38 -11.03 -30.21
CA ASP A 105 13.64 -10.76 -29.50
C ASP A 105 13.65 -9.38 -28.85
N LYS A 106 13.03 -8.38 -29.48
CA LYS A 106 12.82 -7.06 -28.86
C LYS A 106 11.95 -7.14 -27.61
N ALA A 107 10.87 -7.93 -27.65
CA ALA A 107 10.05 -8.19 -26.47
C ALA A 107 10.82 -8.94 -25.36
N LYS A 108 11.72 -9.88 -25.71
CA LYS A 108 12.65 -10.49 -24.74
C LYS A 108 13.58 -9.43 -24.13
N GLY A 109 14.03 -8.46 -24.92
CA GLY A 109 14.79 -7.30 -24.44
C GLY A 109 14.04 -6.53 -23.37
N VAL A 110 12.73 -6.26 -23.57
CA VAL A 110 11.88 -5.57 -22.59
C VAL A 110 11.79 -6.37 -21.29
N ARG A 111 11.56 -7.69 -21.37
CA ARG A 111 11.56 -8.56 -20.17
C ARG A 111 12.89 -8.50 -19.42
N LYS A 112 14.01 -8.58 -20.15
CA LYS A 112 15.35 -8.48 -19.55
C LYS A 112 15.58 -7.12 -18.88
N TYR A 113 15.07 -6.05 -19.48
CA TYR A 113 15.07 -4.72 -18.88
C TYR A 113 14.41 -4.70 -17.51
N TYR A 114 13.20 -5.25 -17.38
CA TYR A 114 12.50 -5.29 -16.09
C TYR A 114 13.20 -6.15 -15.04
N ILE A 115 13.76 -7.29 -15.44
CA ILE A 115 14.53 -8.16 -14.53
C ILE A 115 15.77 -7.42 -13.99
N VAL A 116 16.49 -6.70 -14.86
CA VAL A 116 17.67 -5.94 -14.42
C VAL A 116 17.27 -4.73 -13.58
N ALA A 117 16.19 -4.03 -13.93
CA ALA A 117 15.68 -2.93 -13.14
C ALA A 117 15.27 -3.38 -11.72
N GLU A 118 14.61 -4.54 -11.60
CA GLU A 118 14.28 -5.15 -10.31
C GLU A 118 15.55 -5.52 -9.51
N GLY A 119 16.55 -6.10 -10.17
CA GLY A 119 17.83 -6.42 -9.54
C GLY A 119 18.53 -5.17 -8.99
N LEU A 120 18.66 -4.12 -9.80
CA LEU A 120 19.24 -2.84 -9.39
C LEU A 120 18.45 -2.19 -8.25
N LEU A 121 17.11 -2.25 -8.30
CA LEU A 121 16.27 -1.76 -7.23
C LEU A 121 16.58 -2.51 -5.93
N ARG A 122 16.69 -3.84 -5.98
CA ARG A 122 16.99 -4.67 -4.80
C ARG A 122 18.37 -4.38 -4.22
N ASP A 123 19.38 -4.20 -5.07
CA ASP A 123 20.75 -3.90 -4.66
C ASP A 123 20.86 -2.51 -4.00
N HIS A 124 20.06 -1.56 -4.46
CA HIS A 124 20.03 -0.19 -3.94
C HIS A 124 18.90 0.07 -2.94
N TYR A 125 18.05 -0.92 -2.66
CA TYR A 125 16.85 -0.74 -1.85
C TYR A 125 17.16 -0.23 -0.45
N GLU A 126 18.17 -0.81 0.21
CA GLU A 126 18.59 -0.38 1.55
C GLU A 126 19.16 1.04 1.54
N GLN A 127 19.95 1.38 0.51
CA GLN A 127 20.50 2.72 0.33
C GLN A 127 19.39 3.74 0.09
N ILE A 128 18.45 3.45 -0.82
CA ILE A 128 17.28 4.29 -1.09
C ILE A 128 16.47 4.52 0.20
N ILE A 129 16.26 3.48 1.01
CA ILE A 129 15.57 3.61 2.30
C ILE A 129 16.36 4.51 3.24
N ASN A 130 17.66 4.29 3.37
CA ASN A 130 18.50 5.09 4.26
C ASN A 130 18.55 6.55 3.81
N ASP A 131 18.68 6.82 2.52
CA ASP A 131 18.70 8.15 1.91
C ASP A 131 17.33 8.85 2.06
N LEU A 132 16.23 8.14 1.80
CA LEU A 132 14.87 8.64 2.05
C LEU A 132 14.67 8.96 3.53
N ASN A 133 15.16 8.10 4.42
CA ASN A 133 15.09 8.35 5.85
C ASN A 133 16.01 9.52 6.24
N GLU A 134 17.16 9.73 5.59
CA GLU A 134 18.05 10.88 5.80
C GLU A 134 17.41 12.19 5.33
N GLU A 135 16.84 12.25 4.13
CA GLU A 135 16.13 13.41 3.57
C GLU A 135 14.89 13.78 4.37
N LEU A 136 14.16 12.77 4.88
CA LEU A 136 13.04 12.96 5.80
C LEU A 136 13.48 13.35 7.22
N GLY A 137 14.80 13.43 7.47
CA GLY A 137 15.38 13.78 8.77
C GLY A 137 15.20 12.70 9.84
N LEU A 138 14.91 11.46 9.45
CA LEU A 138 14.69 10.31 10.33
C LEU A 138 16.00 9.66 10.81
N VAL A 139 17.12 9.85 10.10
CA VAL A 139 18.41 9.23 10.44
C VAL A 139 19.37 10.19 11.14
N LYS A 140 19.24 11.52 10.95
CA LYS A 140 20.27 12.45 11.44
C LYS A 140 20.14 12.95 12.86
N ASN A 141 18.97 12.89 13.51
CA ASN A 141 18.86 13.20 14.93
C ASN A 141 17.58 12.63 15.51
N ASN A 142 17.68 12.20 16.76
CA ASN A 142 16.61 12.12 17.75
C ASN A 142 15.66 13.33 17.68
N MET A 143 14.68 13.31 16.77
CA MET A 143 13.44 14.09 16.75
C MET A 143 12.65 13.76 15.47
N LYS A 144 11.88 12.67 15.52
CA LYS A 144 10.69 12.52 14.64
C LYS A 144 9.86 13.81 14.77
N LYS A 145 9.42 14.39 13.64
CA LYS A 145 8.52 15.57 13.51
C LYS A 145 7.76 15.86 14.81
N PRO A 146 7.74 17.10 15.35
CA PRO A 146 7.02 17.40 16.58
C PRO A 146 5.61 16.88 16.42
N ILE A 147 5.32 15.77 17.10
CA ILE A 147 4.22 14.90 16.72
C ILE A 147 2.96 15.73 16.91
N ASN A 148 2.39 16.28 15.83
CA ASN A 148 1.20 17.09 15.93
C ASN A 148 0.03 16.12 15.91
N VAL A 149 -0.08 15.39 17.01
CA VAL A 149 -1.02 14.30 17.19
C VAL A 149 -2.07 14.72 18.17
N VAL A 150 -3.12 15.30 17.64
CA VAL A 150 -4.41 15.31 18.32
C VAL A 150 -5.05 13.93 18.07
N GLY A 151 -5.35 13.22 19.15
CA GLY A 151 -5.98 11.89 19.17
C GLY A 151 -5.13 10.84 19.88
N GLY A 152 -5.67 9.63 20.05
CA GLY A 152 -5.01 8.59 20.83
C GLY A 152 -3.82 7.91 20.14
N HIS A 153 -2.75 7.65 20.89
CA HIS A 153 -1.52 7.03 20.41
C HIS A 153 -1.08 5.89 21.30
N ILE A 154 -0.51 4.86 20.67
CA ILE A 154 0.25 3.79 21.33
C ILE A 154 1.69 3.88 20.85
N TYR A 155 2.64 3.68 21.76
CA TYR A 155 4.06 3.76 21.48
C TYR A 155 4.88 2.74 22.26
N ILE A 156 6.09 2.49 21.77
CA ILE A 156 7.07 1.58 22.38
C ILE A 156 8.33 2.38 22.69
N LEU A 157 8.79 2.31 23.93
CA LEU A 157 10.07 2.85 24.39
C LEU A 157 11.05 1.71 24.68
N LYS A 158 12.36 1.97 24.57
CA LYS A 158 13.36 1.09 25.16
C LYS A 158 13.34 1.26 26.68
N ALA A 159 13.32 0.18 27.44
CA ALA A 159 13.42 0.25 28.89
C ALA A 159 14.86 0.56 29.30
N MET A 160 15.08 1.65 30.05
CA MET A 160 16.39 2.01 30.59
C MET A 160 16.78 1.08 31.74
N ASN A 161 18.08 0.89 31.96
CA ASN A 161 18.69 0.05 33.02
C ASN A 161 18.47 -1.47 32.90
N THR A 162 18.66 -2.04 31.71
CA THR A 162 18.75 -3.51 31.58
C THR A 162 20.12 -3.91 31.06
N SER A 163 20.99 -4.35 31.95
CA SER A 163 22.41 -4.62 31.64
C SER A 163 22.64 -5.85 30.73
N GLN A 164 21.60 -6.60 30.34
CA GLN A 164 21.78 -7.89 29.65
C GLN A 164 20.73 -8.25 28.57
N LYS A 165 19.64 -7.48 28.39
CA LYS A 165 18.64 -7.79 27.33
C LYS A 165 17.80 -6.57 26.96
N ASP A 166 17.58 -6.34 25.67
CA ASP A 166 16.68 -5.30 25.20
C ASP A 166 15.24 -5.60 25.64
N MET A 167 14.69 -4.74 26.50
CA MET A 167 13.31 -4.78 26.95
C MET A 167 12.56 -3.55 26.46
N TYR A 168 11.26 -3.72 26.23
CA TYR A 168 10.43 -2.71 25.60
C TYR A 168 9.27 -2.33 26.50
N LYS A 169 9.11 -1.02 26.75
CA LYS A 169 7.97 -0.47 27.46
C LYS A 169 6.87 -0.09 26.47
N LEU A 170 5.67 -0.64 26.68
CA LEU A 170 4.46 -0.17 26.02
C LEU A 170 3.93 1.08 26.77
N GLY A 171 3.47 2.06 26.02
CA GLY A 171 2.80 3.24 26.56
C GLY A 171 1.73 3.76 25.61
N ASN A 172 0.86 4.60 26.15
CA ASN A 172 -0.19 5.27 25.39
C ASN A 172 -0.32 6.74 25.81
N SER A 173 -0.92 7.57 24.95
CA SER A 173 -1.28 8.96 25.28
C SER A 173 -2.20 9.58 24.24
N ASP A 174 -3.11 10.45 24.68
CA ASP A 174 -3.85 11.38 23.81
C ASP A 174 -3.02 12.59 23.37
N ASP A 175 -1.99 12.95 24.14
CA ASP A 175 -1.05 14.02 23.85
C ASP A 175 0.38 13.54 24.08
N MET A 176 0.94 12.97 23.00
CA MET A 176 2.29 12.44 23.00
C MET A 176 3.35 13.50 23.34
N LYS A 177 3.16 14.75 22.91
CA LYS A 177 4.13 15.84 23.17
C LYS A 177 4.24 16.09 24.67
N LYS A 178 3.09 16.24 25.34
CA LYS A 178 3.05 16.42 26.80
C LYS A 178 3.63 15.21 27.52
N ARG A 179 3.32 13.99 27.05
CA ARG A 179 3.79 12.75 27.66
C ARG A 179 5.32 12.57 27.54
N LEU A 180 5.91 12.85 26.38
CA LEU A 180 7.35 12.79 26.16
C LEU A 180 8.11 13.86 26.94
N ARG A 181 7.54 15.08 27.07
CA ARG A 181 8.12 16.12 27.92
C ARG A 181 8.27 15.64 29.36
N VAL A 182 7.24 15.00 29.91
CA VAL A 182 7.29 14.42 31.27
C VAL A 182 8.39 13.34 31.37
N TYR A 183 8.51 12.46 30.39
CA TYR A 183 9.59 11.46 30.37
C TYR A 183 10.98 12.09 30.30
N ASN A 184 11.14 13.21 29.61
CA ASN A 184 12.45 13.88 29.48
C ASN A 184 12.74 14.81 30.65
N THR A 185 11.76 15.06 31.54
CA THR A 185 11.97 15.88 32.72
C THR A 185 12.79 15.07 33.74
N GLY A 186 14.09 15.36 33.84
CA GLY A 186 15.01 14.70 34.78
C GLY A 186 15.90 13.59 34.18
N ASN A 187 15.84 13.35 32.86
CA ASN A 187 16.78 12.45 32.18
C ASN A 187 17.88 13.25 31.46
N ALA A 188 19.13 12.79 31.56
CA ALA A 188 20.27 13.44 30.90
C ALA A 188 20.16 13.39 29.36
N ASN A 189 19.52 12.33 28.84
CA ASN A 189 19.23 12.16 27.42
C ASN A 189 17.72 12.11 27.20
N ASN A 190 17.28 12.71 26.09
CA ASN A 190 15.88 12.64 25.68
C ASN A 190 15.51 11.19 25.34
N ILE A 191 14.42 10.69 25.94
CA ILE A 191 13.84 9.39 25.64
C ILE A 191 13.04 9.51 24.34
N GLU A 192 13.39 8.64 23.39
CA GLU A 192 12.76 8.59 22.08
C GLU A 192 11.93 7.31 21.90
N PRO A 193 10.68 7.42 21.41
CA PRO A 193 9.90 6.24 21.03
C PRO A 193 10.48 5.53 19.80
N LEU A 194 10.75 4.25 19.97
CA LEU A 194 11.15 3.35 18.88
C LEU A 194 10.00 3.20 17.86
N PHE A 195 8.76 3.12 18.35
CA PHE A 195 7.56 2.95 17.54
C PHE A 195 6.41 3.83 18.06
N VAL A 196 5.63 4.41 17.15
CA VAL A 196 4.42 5.19 17.46
C VAL A 196 3.35 4.88 16.43
N MET A 197 2.12 4.71 16.88
CA MET A 197 0.95 4.52 16.02
C MET A 197 -0.26 5.28 16.55
N LYS A 198 -0.97 5.93 15.64
CA LYS A 198 -2.28 6.54 15.93
C LYS A 198 -3.36 5.47 16.00
N VAL A 199 -4.23 5.58 16.99
CA VAL A 199 -5.39 4.71 17.23
C VAL A 199 -6.64 5.55 17.52
N ASN A 200 -7.81 4.99 17.23
CA ASN A 200 -9.08 5.66 17.52
C ASN A 200 -9.52 5.39 18.96
N ASP A 201 -9.47 4.12 19.36
CA ASP A 201 -9.77 3.66 20.71
C ASP A 201 -8.46 3.15 21.34
N ILE A 202 -7.89 3.93 22.28
CA ILE A 202 -6.65 3.56 22.97
C ILE A 202 -6.87 2.30 23.81
N ASP A 203 -7.95 2.26 24.59
CA ASP A 203 -8.18 1.26 25.63
C ASP A 203 -8.37 -0.12 25.02
N MET A 204 -9.15 -0.23 23.93
CA MET A 204 -9.35 -1.50 23.23
C MET A 204 -8.06 -2.01 22.60
N VAL A 205 -7.33 -1.16 21.89
CA VAL A 205 -6.11 -1.57 21.19
C VAL A 205 -5.02 -1.92 22.19
N GLU A 206 -4.89 -1.14 23.27
CA GLU A 206 -3.95 -1.43 24.34
C GLU A 206 -4.29 -2.75 25.05
N GLY A 207 -5.57 -2.96 25.39
CA GLY A 207 -6.04 -4.20 26.00
C GLY A 207 -5.72 -5.42 25.14
N CYS A 208 -5.95 -5.33 23.82
CA CYS A 208 -5.57 -6.37 22.86
C CYS A 208 -4.07 -6.67 22.94
N ILE A 209 -3.21 -5.65 22.88
CA ILE A 209 -1.75 -5.83 22.90
C ILE A 209 -1.30 -6.42 24.23
N LYS A 210 -1.79 -5.87 25.36
CA LYS A 210 -1.44 -6.32 26.72
C LYS A 210 -1.81 -7.79 26.93
N ASN A 211 -2.97 -8.22 26.44
CA ASN A 211 -3.41 -9.61 26.55
C ASN A 211 -2.54 -10.56 25.72
N LEU A 212 -2.24 -10.20 24.46
CA LEU A 212 -1.39 -11.03 23.59
C LEU A 212 0.07 -11.07 24.06
N ALA A 213 0.57 -9.96 24.60
CA ALA A 213 1.95 -9.84 25.08
C ALA A 213 2.14 -10.31 26.53
N LYS A 214 1.07 -10.71 27.23
CA LYS A 214 1.06 -11.02 28.68
C LYS A 214 2.14 -12.01 29.11
N LYS A 215 2.39 -13.05 28.30
CA LYS A 215 3.40 -14.07 28.59
C LYS A 215 4.85 -13.57 28.51
N TYR A 216 5.07 -12.44 27.84
CA TYR A 216 6.39 -11.81 27.70
C TYR A 216 6.60 -10.67 28.71
N GLN A 217 5.65 -10.45 29.61
CA GLN A 217 5.71 -9.38 30.60
C GLN A 217 6.86 -9.65 31.58
N TYR A 218 7.78 -8.69 31.71
CA TYR A 218 8.96 -8.82 32.58
C TYR A 218 8.57 -8.96 34.06
N ARG A 219 7.58 -8.18 34.51
CA ARG A 219 7.05 -8.23 35.88
C ARG A 219 5.55 -8.02 35.88
N LYS A 220 4.83 -8.77 36.72
CA LYS A 220 3.38 -8.63 36.89
C LYS A 220 3.01 -7.16 37.10
N ASN A 221 1.97 -6.71 36.39
CA ASN A 221 1.44 -5.35 36.41
C ASN A 221 2.40 -4.26 35.91
N LYS A 222 3.52 -4.61 35.26
CA LYS A 222 4.41 -3.65 34.59
C LYS A 222 4.27 -3.75 33.08
N GLU A 223 4.21 -2.63 32.39
CA GLU A 223 4.09 -2.56 30.92
C GLU A 223 5.44 -2.69 30.23
N VAL A 224 6.31 -3.54 30.74
CA VAL A 224 7.65 -3.80 30.21
C VAL A 224 7.72 -5.26 29.80
N TYR A 225 8.18 -5.50 28.57
CA TYR A 225 8.13 -6.79 27.92
C TYR A 225 9.51 -7.23 27.46
N ASN A 226 9.85 -8.49 27.74
CA ASN A 226 11.03 -9.17 27.24
C ASN A 226 10.64 -9.95 25.99
N ILE A 227 10.63 -9.25 24.87
CA ILE A 227 10.07 -9.70 23.60
C ILE A 227 10.88 -9.08 22.46
N ASP A 228 10.98 -9.75 21.31
CA ASP A 228 11.57 -9.14 20.13
C ASP A 228 10.81 -7.88 19.69
N PHE A 229 11.54 -6.82 19.33
CA PHE A 229 10.95 -5.53 18.94
C PHE A 229 10.03 -5.67 17.73
N THR A 230 10.50 -6.38 16.69
CA THR A 230 9.76 -6.57 15.45
C THR A 230 8.46 -7.33 15.71
N PHE A 231 8.51 -8.32 16.60
CA PHE A 231 7.33 -9.06 17.01
C PHE A 231 6.34 -8.20 17.80
N LEU A 232 6.80 -7.38 18.76
CA LEU A 232 5.94 -6.47 19.51
C LEU A 232 5.30 -5.41 18.59
N GLN A 233 6.06 -4.87 17.63
CA GLN A 233 5.55 -3.97 16.61
C GLN A 233 4.46 -4.64 15.75
N LYS A 234 4.70 -5.88 15.31
CA LYS A 234 3.70 -6.68 14.56
C LYS A 234 2.43 -6.90 15.38
N LEU A 235 2.53 -7.18 16.69
CA LEU A 235 1.36 -7.30 17.58
C LEU A 235 0.55 -6.00 17.61
N CYS A 236 1.22 -4.86 17.77
CA CYS A 236 0.57 -3.55 17.81
C CYS A 236 -0.23 -3.26 16.53
N ILE A 237 0.38 -3.52 15.36
CA ILE A 237 -0.28 -3.33 14.06
C ILE A 237 -1.46 -4.27 13.88
N LYS A 238 -1.29 -5.56 14.23
CA LYS A 238 -2.36 -6.57 14.13
C LYS A 238 -3.55 -6.21 15.01
N CYS A 239 -3.32 -5.82 16.28
CA CYS A 239 -4.38 -5.40 17.19
C CYS A 239 -5.15 -4.19 16.65
N LYS A 240 -4.46 -3.16 16.14
CA LYS A 240 -5.15 -2.02 15.53
C LYS A 240 -6.02 -2.40 14.35
N ASN A 241 -5.50 -3.22 13.44
CA ASN A 241 -6.26 -3.62 12.25
C ASN A 241 -7.46 -4.50 12.63
N PHE A 242 -7.28 -5.40 13.58
CA PHE A 242 -8.34 -6.24 14.12
C PHE A 242 -9.46 -5.41 14.74
N ILE A 243 -9.15 -4.49 15.65
CA ILE A 243 -10.16 -3.62 16.29
C ILE A 243 -10.85 -2.74 15.26
N LYS A 244 -10.10 -2.15 14.32
CA LYS A 244 -10.69 -1.33 13.23
C LYS A 244 -11.64 -2.13 12.34
N GLN A 245 -11.33 -3.40 12.05
CA GLN A 245 -12.21 -4.27 11.29
C GLN A 245 -13.47 -4.60 12.10
N PHE A 246 -13.29 -4.98 13.37
CA PHE A 246 -14.37 -5.31 14.29
C PHE A 246 -15.35 -4.13 14.47
N GLU A 247 -14.86 -2.91 14.66
CA GLU A 247 -15.68 -1.70 14.75
C GLU A 247 -16.57 -1.51 13.51
N LYS A 248 -16.04 -1.75 12.31
CA LYS A 248 -16.80 -1.63 11.06
C LYS A 248 -17.92 -2.66 10.97
N GLU A 249 -17.63 -3.90 11.38
CA GLU A 249 -18.60 -4.99 11.40
C GLU A 249 -19.73 -4.69 12.41
N PHE A 250 -19.40 -4.22 13.62
CA PHE A 250 -20.39 -3.82 14.63
C PHE A 250 -21.28 -2.66 14.20
N ILE A 251 -20.75 -1.68 13.47
CA ILE A 251 -21.56 -0.57 12.93
C ILE A 251 -22.58 -1.10 11.92
N LYS A 252 -22.21 -2.08 11.09
CA LYS A 252 -23.11 -2.72 10.12
C LYS A 252 -24.20 -3.50 10.85
N ASP A 253 -23.83 -4.26 11.88
CA ASP A 253 -24.79 -5.06 12.65
C ASP A 253 -25.72 -4.18 13.48
N LYS A 254 -25.24 -3.07 14.06
CA LYS A 254 -26.09 -2.11 14.78
C LYS A 254 -27.14 -1.48 13.87
N LYS A 255 -26.80 -1.18 12.60
CA LYS A 255 -27.77 -0.68 11.60
C LYS A 255 -28.83 -1.72 11.28
N ASN A 256 -28.42 -2.98 11.09
CA ASN A 256 -29.32 -4.11 10.83
C ASN A 256 -30.23 -4.44 12.03
N THR A 257 -29.72 -4.34 13.25
CA THR A 257 -30.50 -4.57 14.48
C THR A 257 -31.47 -3.42 14.72
N LYS A 258 -31.08 -2.16 14.45
CA LYS A 258 -31.98 -1.00 14.56
C LYS A 258 -33.12 -1.05 13.53
N SER A 259 -32.89 -1.57 12.32
CA SER A 259 -33.95 -1.77 11.33
C SER A 259 -34.90 -2.90 11.73
N LYS A 260 -34.37 -4.03 12.24
CA LYS A 260 -35.20 -5.13 12.80
C LYS A 260 -36.04 -4.67 14.00
N LEU A 261 -35.48 -3.92 14.93
CA LEU A 261 -36.20 -3.35 16.09
C LEU A 261 -37.31 -2.37 15.67
N LYS A 262 -37.09 -1.58 14.61
CA LYS A 262 -38.15 -0.73 14.03
C LYS A 262 -39.27 -1.55 13.38
N ALA A 263 -38.93 -2.63 12.68
CA ALA A 263 -39.92 -3.52 12.07
C ALA A 263 -40.79 -4.23 13.14
N ILE A 264 -40.19 -4.65 14.26
CA ILE A 264 -40.92 -5.24 15.39
C ILE A 264 -41.89 -4.22 16.01
N LYS A 265 -41.41 -2.99 16.30
CA LYS A 265 -42.26 -1.92 16.87
C LYS A 265 -43.41 -1.48 15.95
N ASN A 266 -43.23 -1.60 14.64
CA ASN A 266 -44.29 -1.28 13.67
C ASN A 266 -45.31 -2.41 13.50
N ASN A 267 -44.95 -3.67 13.84
CA ASN A 267 -45.87 -4.82 13.84
C ASN A 267 -46.66 -4.97 15.16
N ASP A 268 -46.19 -4.39 16.27
CA ASP A 268 -46.88 -4.43 17.57
C ASP A 268 -48.07 -3.46 17.70
N GLY A 269 -48.47 -2.80 16.60
CA GLY A 269 -49.66 -1.92 16.54
C GLY A 269 -51.02 -2.63 16.66
N GLY A 270 -51.08 -3.91 17.06
CA GLY A 270 -52.33 -4.69 17.04
C GLY A 270 -52.53 -5.79 18.08
N ALA A 271 -51.54 -6.19 18.88
CA ALA A 271 -51.74 -7.24 19.89
C ALA A 271 -51.05 -6.90 21.21
N LYS A 272 -51.84 -6.48 22.20
CA LYS A 272 -51.41 -6.45 23.61
C LYS A 272 -51.25 -7.88 24.09
N THR A 273 -50.11 -8.51 23.83
CA THR A 273 -49.75 -9.79 24.43
C THR A 273 -49.40 -9.53 25.89
N LYS A 274 -50.39 -9.70 26.79
CA LYS A 274 -50.14 -9.73 28.23
C LYS A 274 -49.29 -10.97 28.51
N PHE A 275 -48.04 -10.78 28.90
CA PHE A 275 -47.22 -11.85 29.46
C PHE A 275 -47.77 -12.17 30.85
N TYR A 276 -48.28 -13.39 31.04
CA TYR A 276 -48.62 -13.92 32.36
C TYR A 276 -47.48 -14.83 32.81
N MET A 277 -47.00 -14.60 34.03
CA MET A 277 -46.08 -15.51 34.70
C MET A 277 -46.94 -16.54 35.44
N ILE A 278 -46.94 -17.78 34.96
CA ILE A 278 -47.58 -18.90 35.68
C ILE A 278 -46.57 -19.34 36.75
N ILE A 279 -46.90 -19.08 38.02
CA ILE A 279 -46.17 -19.62 39.16
C ILE A 279 -46.89 -20.90 39.54
N ASP A 280 -46.25 -22.03 39.26
CA ASP A 280 -46.73 -23.33 39.72
C ASP A 280 -46.50 -23.41 41.23
N LYS A 281 -47.58 -23.34 42.01
CA LYS A 281 -47.54 -23.66 43.44
C LYS A 281 -47.78 -25.16 43.57
N ASN A 282 -46.71 -25.93 43.52
CA ASN A 282 -46.72 -27.26 44.10
C ASN A 282 -45.92 -27.21 45.40
N ASP A 283 -46.69 -27.32 46.50
CA ASP A 283 -46.25 -27.70 47.84
C ASP A 283 -45.64 -29.11 47.85
#